data_AF-A0A847ZXK6-F1
#
_entry.id   AF-A0A847ZXK6-F1
#
_cell.length_a   1.000
_cell.length_b   1.000
_cell.length_c   1.000
_cell.angle_alpha   90.00
_cell.angle_beta   90.00
_cell.angle_gamma   90.00
#
_symmetry.space_group_name_H-M   'P 1'
#
loop_
_entity.id
_entity.type
_entity.pdbx_description
1 polymer ?
#
loop_
_entity_poly.entity_id
_entity_poly.type
_entity_poly.pdbx_seq_one_letter_code
_entity_poly.pdbx_strand_id
1 'polypeptide(L)'
;MFWGGSPLIFHHVLRVLMYNLELWIKSGAICPRPAKPDGGTISDRKLLHEMSLVKLETGSDGSRVSWVMFGANWSSLYFLSEFITTCVAPITLRYFNAGWFEETLDTPVDAARRLRDLLAKSDVRFAERAYVASFTQERKKMPERLLNALDDVEGADAAAITCAIDTNREIVTVESVGRDSLLGRIWGVSPVSFPCQTGHNYDRVVSRSYFEVLQTGRPHYDHVLAALVHPDGEVGWIGYQRLIFPEGPVSHGVGRVKVVSDLAPVDIKLL
;
A
#
# COMPACT_ATOMS: atom_id res chain seq x y z
N MET A 1 -23.85 29.63 -37.38
CA MET A 1 -24.10 30.44 -36.17
C MET A 1 -23.28 29.81 -35.05
N PHE A 2 -22.09 30.35 -34.83
CA PHE A 2 -21.09 29.84 -33.88
C PHE A 2 -21.46 30.26 -32.46
N TRP A 3 -21.52 29.31 -31.52
CA TRP A 3 -21.41 29.61 -30.10
C TRP A 3 -20.02 29.22 -29.63
N GLY A 4 -19.12 30.21 -29.63
CA GLY A 4 -17.84 30.15 -28.93
C GLY A 4 -18.06 30.46 -27.45
N GLY A 5 -18.07 29.43 -26.62
CA GLY A 5 -17.96 29.57 -25.17
C GLY A 5 -16.50 29.71 -24.79
N SER A 6 -16.11 30.88 -24.28
CA SER A 6 -14.74 31.19 -23.86
C SER A 6 -14.18 30.21 -22.81
N PRO A 7 -12.98 29.64 -23.00
CA PRO A 7 -12.32 28.79 -22.01
C PRO A 7 -11.81 29.55 -20.76
N LEU A 8 -11.92 30.88 -20.75
CA LEU A 8 -11.40 31.75 -19.67
C LEU A 8 -12.29 31.81 -18.41
N ILE A 9 -13.56 31.40 -18.48
CA ILE A 9 -14.45 31.44 -17.31
C ILE A 9 -14.17 30.28 -16.34
N PHE A 10 -13.67 29.14 -16.83
CA PHE A 10 -13.32 28.00 -15.96
C PHE A 10 -12.06 28.26 -15.12
N HIS A 11 -11.10 29.03 -15.63
CA HIS A 11 -9.85 29.31 -14.91
C HIS A 11 -10.01 30.29 -13.73
N HIS A 12 -11.07 31.10 -13.69
CA HIS A 12 -11.30 32.07 -12.62
C HIS A 12 -12.19 31.56 -11.49
N VAL A 13 -13.04 30.55 -11.75
CA VAL A 13 -13.93 30.00 -10.71
C VAL A 13 -13.17 29.14 -9.69
N LEU A 14 -12.03 28.56 -10.06
CA LEU A 14 -11.22 27.72 -9.16
C LEU A 14 -10.19 28.47 -8.31
N ARG A 15 -9.97 29.77 -8.54
CA ARG A 15 -8.92 30.54 -7.83
C ARG A 15 -9.40 31.31 -6.60
N VAL A 16 -10.68 31.29 -6.30
CA VAL A 16 -11.27 32.01 -5.17
C VAL A 16 -12.23 31.08 -4.45
N LEU A 17 -11.71 30.38 -3.43
CA LEU A 17 -12.36 29.99 -2.18
C LEU A 17 -11.44 28.99 -1.44
N MET A 18 -10.94 29.40 -0.27
CA MET A 18 -10.14 28.59 0.67
C MET A 18 -11.00 27.49 1.34
N TYR A 19 -11.67 26.66 0.55
CA TYR A 19 -12.46 25.54 1.06
C TYR A 19 -11.99 24.24 0.43
N ASN A 20 -11.88 23.21 1.26
CA ASN A 20 -11.73 21.84 0.79
C ASN A 20 -12.91 21.52 -0.12
N LEU A 21 -12.62 21.32 -1.40
CA LEU A 21 -13.60 21.00 -2.42
C LEU A 21 -13.61 19.49 -2.64
N GLU A 22 -14.78 18.88 -2.43
CA GLU A 22 -15.04 17.47 -2.76
C GLU A 22 -15.85 17.41 -4.07
N LEU A 23 -15.28 16.76 -5.08
CA LEU A 23 -15.91 16.49 -6.37
C LEU A 23 -16.05 14.99 -6.59
N TRP A 24 -17.15 14.62 -7.23
CA TRP A 24 -17.40 13.25 -7.68
C TRP A 24 -17.48 13.24 -9.20
N ILE A 25 -16.87 12.24 -9.84
CA ILE A 25 -16.87 12.11 -11.30
C ILE A 25 -17.51 10.77 -11.67
N LYS A 26 -18.53 10.83 -12.52
CA LYS A 26 -19.26 9.66 -13.02
C LYS A 26 -19.55 9.82 -14.50
N SER A 27 -19.30 8.78 -15.28
CA SER A 27 -19.55 8.77 -16.73
C SER A 27 -18.92 9.96 -17.47
N GLY A 28 -17.71 10.38 -17.06
CA GLY A 28 -16.96 11.45 -17.72
C GLY A 28 -17.43 12.88 -17.38
N ALA A 29 -18.25 13.05 -16.35
CA ALA A 29 -18.70 14.36 -15.90
C ALA A 29 -18.64 14.48 -14.37
N ILE A 30 -18.42 15.71 -13.90
CA ILE A 30 -18.57 16.05 -12.49
C ILE A 30 -20.06 15.93 -12.12
N CYS A 31 -20.34 15.28 -11.00
CA CYS A 31 -21.67 15.11 -10.45
C CYS A 31 -21.71 15.49 -8.96
N PRO A 32 -22.89 15.87 -8.43
CA PRO A 32 -23.06 16.03 -6.99
C PRO A 32 -22.82 14.68 -6.28
N ARG A 33 -22.44 14.74 -5.00
CA ARG A 33 -22.31 13.55 -4.16
C ARG A 33 -23.64 12.78 -4.15
N PRO A 34 -23.68 11.50 -4.56
CA PRO A 34 -24.90 10.72 -4.49
C PRO A 34 -25.36 10.55 -3.03
N ALA A 35 -26.65 10.76 -2.80
CA ALA A 35 -27.29 10.56 -1.51
C ALA A 35 -28.31 9.42 -1.59
N LYS A 36 -28.65 8.86 -0.43
CA LYS A 36 -29.75 7.90 -0.31
C LYS A 36 -31.09 8.59 -0.59
N PRO A 37 -32.15 7.83 -0.93
CA PRO A 37 -33.49 8.39 -1.15
C PRO A 37 -34.05 9.14 0.06
N ASP A 38 -33.62 8.79 1.27
CA ASP A 38 -33.99 9.44 2.54
C ASP A 38 -33.14 10.68 2.87
N GLY A 39 -32.24 11.08 1.95
CA GLY A 39 -31.27 12.17 2.18
C GLY A 39 -30.05 11.77 3.00
N GLY A 40 -29.96 10.51 3.45
CA GLY A 40 -28.80 10.00 4.18
C GLY A 40 -27.54 9.91 3.32
N THR A 41 -26.37 9.97 3.96
CA THR A 41 -25.09 9.84 3.27
C THR A 41 -24.81 8.39 2.87
N ILE A 42 -24.28 8.21 1.66
CA ILE A 42 -23.70 6.95 1.20
C ILE A 42 -22.22 6.96 1.56
N SER A 43 -21.68 5.85 2.07
CA SER A 43 -20.25 5.77 2.41
C SER A 43 -19.37 5.87 1.16
N ASP A 44 -18.19 6.48 1.30
CA ASP A 44 -17.22 6.59 0.19
C ASP A 44 -16.86 5.22 -0.37
N ARG A 45 -16.71 4.21 0.51
CA ARG A 45 -16.49 2.83 0.09
C ARG A 45 -17.56 2.35 -0.88
N LYS A 46 -18.83 2.63 -0.61
CA LYS A 46 -19.93 2.23 -1.51
C LYS A 46 -19.93 3.05 -2.80
N LEU A 47 -19.67 4.36 -2.72
CA LEU A 47 -19.57 5.23 -3.89
C LEU A 47 -18.43 4.79 -4.84
N LEU A 48 -17.28 4.41 -4.29
CA LEU A 48 -16.10 3.97 -5.04
C LEU A 48 -16.25 2.53 -5.56
N HIS A 49 -16.57 1.56 -4.68
CA HIS A 49 -16.55 0.13 -5.01
C HIS A 49 -17.83 -0.37 -5.69
N GLU A 50 -19.01 0.10 -5.28
CA GLU A 50 -20.28 -0.41 -5.83
C GLU A 50 -20.82 0.50 -6.93
N MET A 51 -20.67 1.81 -6.77
CA MET A 51 -21.22 2.78 -7.72
C MET A 51 -20.21 3.28 -8.76
N SER A 52 -18.94 2.86 -8.64
CA SER A 52 -17.89 3.09 -9.63
C SER A 52 -17.59 4.57 -9.91
N LEU A 53 -17.70 5.42 -8.88
CA LEU A 53 -17.33 6.81 -8.98
C LEU A 53 -15.83 7.01 -8.76
N VAL A 54 -15.34 8.15 -9.24
CA VAL A 54 -14.02 8.69 -8.89
C VAL A 54 -14.25 9.86 -7.92
N LYS A 55 -13.50 9.88 -6.83
CA LYS A 55 -13.50 10.98 -5.86
C LYS A 55 -12.29 11.87 -6.12
N LEU A 56 -12.49 13.18 -6.15
CA LEU A 56 -11.42 14.18 -6.14
C LEU A 56 -11.65 15.11 -4.96
N GLU A 57 -10.64 15.24 -4.11
CA GLU A 57 -10.60 16.19 -3.00
C GLU A 57 -9.46 17.16 -3.29
N THR A 58 -9.71 18.46 -3.23
CA THR A 58 -8.65 19.48 -3.37
C THR A 58 -8.75 20.47 -2.23
N GLY A 59 -7.61 20.78 -1.62
CA GLY A 59 -7.46 21.75 -0.54
C GLY A 59 -6.20 22.60 -0.73
N SER A 60 -5.83 23.36 0.30
CA SER A 60 -4.60 24.15 0.30
C SER A 60 -3.33 23.29 0.23
N ASP A 61 -3.42 22.07 0.76
CA ASP A 61 -2.26 21.20 0.99
C ASP A 61 -2.06 20.19 -0.15
N GLY A 62 -2.82 20.34 -1.24
CA GLY A 62 -2.78 19.47 -2.39
C GLY A 62 -4.13 18.85 -2.74
N SER A 63 -4.09 17.88 -3.64
CA SER A 63 -5.26 17.17 -4.14
C SER A 63 -5.12 15.67 -3.97
N ARG A 64 -6.22 14.98 -3.65
CA ARG A 64 -6.28 13.52 -3.54
C ARG A 64 -7.35 12.99 -4.48
N VAL A 65 -6.98 11.99 -5.27
CA VAL A 65 -7.88 11.36 -6.22
C VAL A 65 -8.01 9.89 -5.87
N SER A 66 -9.25 9.41 -5.66
CA SER A 66 -9.53 8.03 -5.28
C SER A 66 -10.41 7.31 -6.28
N TRP A 67 -10.02 6.11 -6.72
CA TRP A 67 -10.86 5.25 -7.58
C TRP A 67 -10.56 3.76 -7.46
N VAL A 68 -11.49 2.92 -7.91
CA VAL A 68 -11.25 1.48 -8.08
C VAL A 68 -10.87 1.20 -9.53
N MET A 69 -9.69 0.62 -9.78
CA MET A 69 -9.14 0.50 -11.15
C MET A 69 -10.10 -0.20 -12.13
N PHE A 70 -10.75 -1.28 -11.69
CA PHE A 70 -11.71 -2.03 -12.51
C PHE A 70 -13.17 -1.58 -12.36
N GLY A 71 -13.44 -0.70 -11.41
CA GLY A 71 -14.79 -0.21 -11.14
C GLY A 71 -15.08 1.05 -11.94
N ALA A 72 -14.19 2.03 -11.85
CA ALA A 72 -14.42 3.36 -12.43
C ALA A 72 -14.67 3.29 -13.94
N ASN A 73 -15.68 4.04 -14.40
CA ASN A 73 -15.95 4.13 -15.83
C ASN A 73 -14.77 4.81 -16.55
N TRP A 74 -14.35 4.23 -17.68
CA TRP A 74 -13.27 4.75 -18.52
C TRP A 74 -13.41 6.23 -18.84
N SER A 75 -14.61 6.73 -19.16
CA SER A 75 -14.80 8.15 -19.46
C SER A 75 -14.53 9.04 -18.25
N SER A 76 -14.79 8.57 -17.02
CA SER A 76 -14.42 9.31 -15.80
C SER A 76 -12.91 9.43 -15.64
N LEU A 77 -12.16 8.37 -15.95
CA LEU A 77 -10.70 8.39 -15.80
C LEU A 77 -10.01 9.19 -16.91
N TYR A 78 -10.53 9.16 -18.15
CA TYR A 78 -10.06 10.06 -19.22
C TYR A 78 -10.42 11.52 -18.95
N PHE A 79 -11.62 11.80 -18.43
CA PHE A 79 -11.97 13.15 -17.96
C PHE A 79 -10.98 13.60 -16.88
N LEU A 80 -10.72 12.74 -15.89
CA LEU A 80 -9.78 13.01 -14.82
C LEU A 80 -8.36 13.27 -15.34
N SER A 81 -7.86 12.51 -16.33
CA SER A 81 -6.48 12.70 -16.83
C SER A 81 -6.22 14.07 -17.45
N GLU A 82 -7.26 14.70 -17.98
CA GLU A 82 -7.18 16.08 -18.45
C GLU A 82 -7.42 17.06 -17.30
N PHE A 83 -8.46 16.82 -16.49
CA PHE A 83 -8.88 17.72 -15.41
C PHE A 83 -7.84 17.86 -14.29
N ILE A 84 -7.10 16.78 -13.98
CA ILE A 84 -6.13 16.74 -12.88
C ILE A 84 -5.02 17.77 -13.02
N THR A 85 -4.72 18.22 -14.24
CA THR A 85 -3.73 19.29 -14.52
C THR A 85 -4.13 20.65 -13.96
N THR A 86 -5.41 20.83 -13.62
CA THR A 86 -5.96 22.07 -13.02
C THR A 86 -5.99 22.04 -11.49
N CYS A 87 -5.65 20.89 -10.88
CA CYS A 87 -5.73 20.67 -9.45
C CYS A 87 -4.51 21.23 -8.70
N VAL A 88 -4.67 21.44 -7.39
CA VAL A 88 -3.60 21.94 -6.52
C VAL A 88 -2.61 20.82 -6.21
N ALA A 89 -1.32 21.10 -6.38
CA ALA A 89 -0.24 20.18 -6.04
C ALA A 89 0.13 20.27 -4.55
N PRO A 90 0.71 19.21 -3.94
CA PRO A 90 0.99 17.90 -4.52
C PRO A 90 -0.29 17.09 -4.80
N ILE A 91 -0.19 16.07 -5.67
CA ILE A 91 -1.34 15.22 -6.02
C ILE A 91 -1.10 13.79 -5.56
N THR A 92 -1.98 13.31 -4.68
CA THR A 92 -2.02 11.90 -4.27
C THR A 92 -3.00 11.12 -5.14
N LEU A 93 -2.48 10.13 -5.87
CA LEU A 93 -3.28 9.12 -6.55
C LEU A 93 -3.49 7.95 -5.60
N ARG A 94 -4.76 7.66 -5.32
CA ARG A 94 -5.20 6.54 -4.49
C ARG A 94 -6.06 5.59 -5.33
N TYR A 95 -5.55 4.41 -5.64
CA TYR A 95 -6.28 3.49 -6.52
C TYR A 95 -6.31 2.07 -5.98
N PHE A 96 -7.47 1.42 -6.11
CA PHE A 96 -7.66 0.06 -5.61
C PHE A 96 -7.38 -0.99 -6.71
N ASN A 97 -6.42 -1.87 -6.46
CA ASN A 97 -6.18 -3.12 -7.19
C ASN A 97 -5.71 -4.21 -6.20
N ALA A 98 -6.63 -5.09 -5.79
CA ALA A 98 -6.47 -6.07 -4.70
C ALA A 98 -6.13 -5.48 -3.30
N GLY A 99 -5.88 -4.17 -3.23
CA GLY A 99 -5.59 -3.31 -2.09
C GLY A 99 -5.40 -1.87 -2.60
N TRP A 100 -5.45 -0.88 -1.71
CA TRP A 100 -5.19 0.52 -2.04
C TRP A 100 -3.69 0.75 -2.24
N PHE A 101 -3.35 1.34 -3.38
CA PHE A 101 -2.08 2.02 -3.58
C PHE A 101 -2.26 3.50 -3.27
N GLU A 102 -1.22 4.11 -2.72
CA GLU A 102 -1.11 5.56 -2.55
C GLU A 102 0.26 6.02 -3.04
N GLU A 103 0.26 6.95 -4.00
CA GLU A 103 1.46 7.60 -4.51
C GLU A 103 1.21 9.10 -4.59
N THR A 104 2.15 9.90 -4.09
CA THR A 104 2.07 11.37 -4.10
C THR A 104 3.09 11.93 -5.09
N LEU A 105 2.60 12.76 -5.99
CA LEU A 105 3.34 13.32 -7.11
C LEU A 105 3.42 14.83 -6.95
N ASP A 106 4.62 15.38 -7.15
CA ASP A 106 4.90 16.80 -6.86
C ASP A 106 4.17 17.75 -7.80
N THR A 107 3.84 17.30 -9.03
CA THR A 107 3.22 18.16 -10.04
C THR A 107 1.96 17.54 -10.65
N PRO A 108 0.99 18.37 -11.08
CA PRO A 108 -0.21 17.89 -11.76
C PRO A 108 0.09 17.20 -13.10
N VAL A 109 1.18 17.58 -13.76
CA VAL A 109 1.62 16.99 -15.03
C VAL A 109 2.15 15.57 -14.82
N ASP A 110 2.94 15.35 -13.77
CA ASP A 110 3.39 14.02 -13.40
C ASP A 110 2.20 13.12 -13.01
N ALA A 111 1.25 13.67 -12.26
CA ALA A 111 0.01 12.96 -11.91
C ALA A 111 -0.82 12.55 -13.14
N ALA A 112 -0.99 13.44 -14.11
CA ALA A 112 -1.67 13.13 -15.36
C ALA A 112 -0.94 12.04 -16.17
N ARG A 113 0.40 12.09 -16.22
CA ARG A 113 1.21 11.06 -16.90
C ARG A 113 1.04 9.71 -16.23
N ARG A 114 1.18 9.67 -14.90
CA ARG A 114 1.06 8.45 -14.12
C ARG A 114 -0.34 7.83 -14.22
N LEU A 115 -1.39 8.64 -14.18
CA LEU A 115 -2.75 8.16 -14.40
C LEU A 115 -2.92 7.49 -15.77
N ARG A 116 -2.33 8.06 -16.83
CA ARG A 116 -2.34 7.43 -18.17
C ARG A 116 -1.57 6.11 -18.20
N ASP A 117 -0.44 6.01 -17.50
CA ASP A 117 0.31 4.76 -17.37
C ASP A 117 -0.50 3.68 -16.63
N LEU A 118 -1.22 4.06 -15.58
CA LEU A 118 -2.13 3.17 -14.85
C LEU A 118 -3.30 2.71 -15.72
N LEU A 119 -3.87 3.62 -16.52
CA LEU A 119 -4.91 3.28 -17.49
C LEU A 119 -4.45 2.28 -18.53
N ALA A 120 -3.22 2.42 -19.03
CA ALA A 120 -2.62 1.49 -19.98
C ALA A 120 -2.40 0.08 -19.39
N LYS A 121 -2.38 -0.05 -18.05
CA LYS A 121 -2.20 -1.32 -17.32
C LYS A 121 -3.44 -1.73 -16.54
N SER A 122 -4.59 -1.14 -16.87
CA SER A 122 -5.84 -1.33 -16.13
C SER A 122 -6.41 -2.75 -16.23
N ASP A 123 -5.93 -3.58 -17.15
CA ASP A 123 -6.28 -4.99 -17.29
C ASP A 123 -5.36 -5.93 -16.47
N VAL A 124 -4.29 -5.41 -15.87
CA VAL A 124 -3.34 -6.19 -15.07
C VAL A 124 -3.95 -6.53 -13.70
N ARG A 125 -4.24 -7.81 -13.50
CA ARG A 125 -4.68 -8.37 -12.22
C ARG A 125 -3.52 -9.05 -11.50
N PHE A 126 -3.39 -8.78 -10.21
CA PHE A 126 -2.40 -9.45 -9.38
C PHE A 126 -2.84 -10.86 -9.03
N ALA A 127 -1.94 -11.82 -9.28
CA ALA A 127 -2.17 -13.22 -8.95
C ALA A 127 -2.10 -13.46 -7.42
N GLU A 128 -1.28 -12.67 -6.73
CA GLU A 128 -1.04 -12.77 -5.30
C GLU A 128 -1.22 -11.43 -4.58
N ARG A 129 -1.38 -11.50 -3.24
CA ARG A 129 -1.49 -10.34 -2.35
C ARG A 129 -0.20 -10.08 -1.56
N ALA A 130 0.86 -10.80 -1.87
CA ALA A 130 2.19 -10.61 -1.32
C ALA A 130 3.21 -11.00 -2.39
N TYR A 131 4.30 -10.26 -2.46
CA TYR A 131 5.44 -10.53 -3.33
C TYR A 131 6.71 -10.36 -2.51
N VAL A 132 7.63 -11.31 -2.63
CA VAL A 132 8.92 -11.30 -1.93
C VAL A 132 10.02 -11.43 -2.95
N ALA A 133 11.04 -10.59 -2.84
CA ALA A 133 12.24 -10.66 -3.66
C ALA A 133 13.47 -10.60 -2.76
N SER A 134 14.36 -11.57 -2.94
CA SER A 134 15.60 -11.69 -2.18
C SER A 134 16.71 -10.85 -2.78
N PHE A 135 17.50 -10.20 -1.92
CA PHE A 135 18.57 -9.31 -2.33
C PHE A 135 19.88 -9.66 -1.61
N THR A 136 20.99 -9.28 -2.23
CA THR A 136 22.27 -9.28 -1.53
C THR A 136 22.26 -8.17 -0.48
N GLN A 137 22.88 -8.41 0.68
CA GLN A 137 22.99 -7.46 1.78
C GLN A 137 23.95 -6.29 1.44
N GLU A 138 23.52 -5.42 0.54
CA GLU A 138 24.24 -4.18 0.20
C GLU A 138 23.95 -3.11 1.25
N ARG A 139 24.82 -3.01 2.27
CA ARG A 139 24.65 -2.08 3.40
C ARG A 139 24.25 -0.65 3.00
N LYS A 140 24.78 -0.11 1.90
CA LYS A 140 24.51 1.27 1.45
C LYS A 140 23.05 1.55 1.09
N LYS A 141 22.26 0.53 0.77
CA LYS A 141 20.85 0.66 0.33
C LYS A 141 19.87 0.25 1.42
N MET A 142 20.38 -0.23 2.55
CA MET A 142 19.59 -0.80 3.63
C MET A 142 19.19 0.30 4.64
N PRO A 143 17.93 0.31 5.12
CA PRO A 143 17.48 1.19 6.19
C PRO A 143 18.35 1.06 7.44
N GLU A 144 18.55 2.18 8.13
CA GLU A 144 19.40 2.28 9.32
C GLU A 144 19.02 1.23 10.39
N ARG A 145 17.71 1.01 10.60
CA ARG A 145 17.22 -0.03 11.53
C ARG A 145 17.73 -1.42 11.20
N LEU A 146 17.72 -1.78 9.92
CA LEU A 146 18.18 -3.10 9.47
C LEU A 146 19.70 -3.19 9.54
N LEU A 147 20.42 -2.10 9.26
CA LEU A 147 21.86 -2.03 9.46
C LEU A 147 22.23 -2.25 10.93
N ASN A 148 21.56 -1.56 11.84
CA ASN A 148 21.77 -1.71 13.28
C ASN A 148 21.50 -3.15 13.74
N ALA A 149 20.43 -3.77 13.24
CA ALA A 149 20.14 -5.18 13.55
C ALA A 149 21.17 -6.15 12.94
N LEU A 150 21.77 -5.82 11.80
CA LEU A 150 22.83 -6.63 11.20
C LEU A 150 24.13 -6.57 12.02
N ASP A 151 24.38 -5.43 12.68
CA ASP A 151 25.54 -5.23 13.56
C ASP A 151 25.30 -5.79 14.99
N ASP A 152 24.07 -5.70 15.51
CA ASP A 152 23.66 -6.22 16.83
C ASP A 152 22.23 -6.80 16.80
N VAL A 153 22.14 -8.12 16.58
CA VAL A 153 20.86 -8.86 16.51
C VAL A 153 20.22 -9.04 17.90
N GLU A 154 21.02 -9.12 18.96
CA GLU A 154 20.53 -9.33 20.33
C GLU A 154 19.90 -8.04 20.86
N GLY A 155 20.51 -6.88 20.58
CA GLY A 155 19.93 -5.56 20.89
C GLY A 155 18.66 -5.21 20.10
N ALA A 156 18.31 -5.98 19.07
CA ALA A 156 17.19 -5.68 18.17
C ALA A 156 15.81 -6.19 18.66
N ASP A 157 15.70 -6.80 19.84
CA ASP A 157 14.46 -7.44 20.34
C ASP A 157 13.23 -6.52 20.28
N ALA A 158 13.38 -5.26 20.68
CA ALA A 158 12.27 -4.30 20.64
C ALA A 158 11.78 -4.02 19.20
N ALA A 159 12.67 -4.15 18.21
CA ALA A 159 12.40 -3.93 16.79
C ALA A 159 12.08 -5.23 16.01
N ALA A 160 12.14 -6.38 16.68
CA ALA A 160 12.04 -7.69 16.04
C ALA A 160 10.70 -8.37 16.23
N ILE A 161 10.45 -9.39 15.42
CA ILE A 161 9.38 -10.37 15.58
C ILE A 161 10.07 -11.73 15.69
N THR A 162 9.72 -12.52 16.70
CA THR A 162 10.23 -13.89 16.84
C THR A 162 9.19 -14.88 16.36
N CYS A 163 9.62 -15.78 15.48
CA CYS A 163 8.78 -16.85 14.96
C CYS A 163 9.39 -18.21 15.32
N ALA A 164 8.54 -19.14 15.78
CA ALA A 164 8.85 -20.56 15.82
C ALA A 164 8.37 -21.25 14.54
N ILE A 165 9.19 -22.15 14.02
CA ILE A 165 8.92 -22.90 12.80
C ILE A 165 8.99 -24.39 13.11
N ASP A 166 7.87 -25.08 12.95
CA ASP A 166 7.85 -26.54 12.87
C ASP A 166 8.20 -26.95 11.43
N THR A 167 9.44 -27.41 11.24
CA THR A 167 9.97 -27.76 9.92
C THR A 167 9.38 -29.05 9.36
N ASN A 168 8.76 -29.88 10.21
CA ASN A 168 8.13 -31.13 9.77
C ASN A 168 6.72 -30.87 9.23
N ARG A 169 6.03 -29.88 9.80
CA ARG A 169 4.65 -29.53 9.42
C ARG A 169 4.55 -28.28 8.54
N GLU A 170 5.68 -27.61 8.32
CA GLU A 170 5.76 -26.31 7.64
C GLU A 170 4.84 -25.25 8.28
N ILE A 171 4.74 -25.28 9.61
CA ILE A 171 3.91 -24.35 10.37
C ILE A 171 4.79 -23.27 10.97
N VAL A 172 4.40 -22.01 10.75
CA VAL A 172 5.02 -20.84 11.37
C VAL A 172 4.07 -20.24 12.39
N THR A 173 4.59 -20.03 13.60
CA THR A 173 3.89 -19.40 14.71
C THR A 173 4.66 -18.17 15.16
N VAL A 174 4.02 -17.01 15.18
CA VAL A 174 4.59 -15.81 15.79
C VAL A 174 4.50 -15.93 17.31
N GLU A 175 5.62 -15.87 18.00
CA GLU A 175 5.69 -16.02 19.45
C GLU A 175 5.73 -14.67 20.17
N SER A 176 6.43 -13.69 19.58
CA SER A 176 6.54 -12.34 20.13
C SER A 176 6.61 -11.30 19.02
N VAL A 177 6.09 -10.11 19.33
CA VAL A 177 6.15 -8.93 18.46
C VAL A 177 6.73 -7.78 19.29
N GLY A 178 7.92 -7.34 18.91
CA GLY A 178 8.58 -6.19 19.50
C GLY A 178 7.76 -4.91 19.28
N ARG A 179 7.70 -4.07 20.31
CA ARG A 179 6.90 -2.82 20.30
C ARG A 179 7.28 -1.89 19.15
N ASP A 180 8.57 -1.82 18.84
CA ASP A 180 9.11 -0.91 17.85
C ASP A 180 9.19 -1.57 16.46
N SER A 181 8.88 -2.87 16.34
CA SER A 181 8.82 -3.57 15.04
C SER A 181 7.78 -2.93 14.12
N LEU A 182 7.91 -3.13 12.81
CA LEU A 182 6.93 -2.64 11.83
C LEU A 182 5.52 -3.12 12.16
N LEU A 183 5.36 -4.40 12.53
CA LEU A 183 4.08 -4.94 12.95
C LEU A 183 3.60 -4.33 14.27
N GLY A 184 4.49 -4.20 15.25
CA GLY A 184 4.20 -3.61 16.56
C GLY A 184 3.66 -2.19 16.47
N ARG A 185 4.22 -1.37 15.57
CA ARG A 185 3.78 0.01 15.36
C ARG A 185 2.41 0.14 14.69
N ILE A 186 2.08 -0.78 13.78
CA ILE A 186 0.86 -0.67 12.97
C ILE A 186 -0.30 -1.46 13.60
N TRP A 187 -0.07 -2.68 14.06
CA TRP A 187 -1.11 -3.59 14.59
C TRP A 187 -1.00 -3.86 16.09
N GLY A 188 0.00 -3.30 16.77
CA GLY A 188 0.29 -3.59 18.17
C GLY A 188 1.11 -4.86 18.36
N VAL A 189 1.44 -5.16 19.62
CA VAL A 189 2.36 -6.25 20.01
C VAL A 189 1.68 -7.62 20.15
N SER A 190 0.42 -7.74 19.73
CA SER A 190 -0.35 -8.96 19.90
C SER A 190 -0.02 -9.97 18.79
N PRO A 191 0.43 -11.20 19.12
CA PRO A 191 0.74 -12.23 18.13
C PRO A 191 -0.50 -12.84 17.46
N VAL A 192 -1.71 -12.35 17.78
CA VAL A 192 -2.95 -12.73 17.09
C VAL A 192 -3.44 -11.67 16.10
N SER A 193 -2.67 -10.60 15.89
CA SER A 193 -2.93 -9.60 14.86
C SER A 193 -2.89 -10.22 13.46
N PHE A 194 -3.60 -9.61 12.50
CA PHE A 194 -3.76 -10.16 11.14
C PHE A 194 -2.45 -10.65 10.51
N PRO A 195 -1.34 -9.89 10.47
CA PRO A 195 -0.10 -10.35 9.82
C PRO A 195 0.61 -11.50 10.56
N CYS A 196 0.20 -11.81 11.79
CA CYS A 196 0.75 -12.89 12.60
C CYS A 196 -0.06 -14.19 12.52
N GLN A 197 -1.24 -14.16 11.88
CA GLN A 197 -2.10 -15.33 11.75
C GLN A 197 -1.55 -16.31 10.71
N THR A 198 -1.65 -17.60 11.01
CA THR A 198 -1.24 -18.67 10.10
C THR A 198 -2.41 -19.08 9.20
N GLY A 199 -2.11 -19.55 7.98
CA GLY A 199 -3.05 -20.18 7.06
C GLY A 199 -3.56 -19.28 5.93
N HIS A 200 -3.10 -18.03 5.84
CA HIS A 200 -3.47 -17.13 4.75
C HIS A 200 -2.34 -16.92 3.75
N ASN A 201 -2.68 -16.51 2.52
CA ASN A 201 -1.72 -16.38 1.41
C ASN A 201 -0.46 -15.58 1.81
N TYR A 202 -0.64 -14.45 2.50
CA TYR A 202 0.50 -13.65 2.97
C TYR A 202 1.49 -14.47 3.82
N ASP A 203 1.02 -15.23 4.82
CA ASP A 203 1.93 -15.97 5.72
C ASP A 203 2.76 -16.97 4.92
N ARG A 204 2.11 -17.71 4.00
CA ARG A 204 2.77 -18.71 3.17
C ARG A 204 3.84 -18.12 2.27
N VAL A 205 3.59 -16.94 1.69
CA VAL A 205 4.54 -16.28 0.81
C VAL A 205 5.72 -15.72 1.61
N VAL A 206 5.46 -15.03 2.73
CA VAL A 206 6.52 -14.36 3.50
C VAL A 206 7.33 -15.31 4.37
N SER A 207 6.79 -16.46 4.77
CA SER A 207 7.49 -17.43 5.62
C SER A 207 8.46 -18.33 4.85
N ARG A 208 8.38 -18.38 3.52
CA ARG A 208 9.25 -19.25 2.71
C ARG A 208 10.74 -19.05 3.00
N SER A 209 11.18 -17.80 3.14
CA SER A 209 12.57 -17.46 3.46
C SER A 209 13.00 -17.91 4.86
N TYR A 210 12.07 -18.19 5.79
CA TYR A 210 12.40 -18.65 7.14
C TYR A 210 12.98 -20.06 7.11
N PHE A 211 12.43 -20.92 6.26
CA PHE A 211 12.94 -22.27 6.05
C PHE A 211 14.34 -22.25 5.44
N GLU A 212 14.61 -21.34 4.49
CA GLU A 212 15.94 -21.16 3.91
C GLU A 212 16.97 -20.68 4.94
N VAL A 213 16.59 -19.73 5.80
CA VAL A 213 17.44 -19.24 6.89
C VAL A 213 17.79 -20.37 7.87
N LEU A 214 16.80 -21.19 8.24
CA LEU A 214 17.02 -22.33 9.13
C LEU A 214 17.91 -23.41 8.49
N GLN A 215 17.78 -23.63 7.18
CA GLN A 215 18.60 -24.60 6.45
C GLN A 215 20.05 -24.13 6.29
N THR A 216 20.25 -22.85 5.98
CA THR A 216 21.57 -22.29 5.67
C THR A 216 22.31 -21.80 6.92
N GLY A 217 21.59 -21.50 7.99
CA GLY A 217 22.13 -20.84 9.18
C GLY A 217 22.63 -19.42 8.92
N ARG A 218 22.25 -18.80 7.79
CA ARG A 218 22.71 -17.47 7.40
C ARG A 218 21.57 -16.46 7.43
N PRO A 219 21.84 -15.19 7.81
CA PRO A 219 20.85 -14.14 7.71
C PRO A 219 20.40 -13.92 6.26
N HIS A 220 19.12 -13.66 6.06
CA HIS A 220 18.52 -13.43 4.75
C HIS A 220 17.90 -12.03 4.67
N TYR A 221 18.07 -11.38 3.52
CA TYR A 221 17.60 -10.01 3.28
C TYR A 221 16.60 -9.99 2.12
N ASP A 222 15.39 -9.52 2.40
CA ASP A 222 14.27 -9.48 1.47
C ASP A 222 13.67 -8.09 1.37
N HIS A 223 13.13 -7.79 0.19
CA HIS A 223 12.08 -6.80 0.03
C HIS A 223 10.73 -7.51 -0.05
N VAL A 224 9.71 -6.93 0.58
CA VAL A 224 8.35 -7.45 0.58
C VAL A 224 7.38 -6.35 0.19
N LEU A 225 6.46 -6.67 -0.71
CA LEU A 225 5.32 -5.83 -1.06
C LEU A 225 4.05 -6.64 -0.82
N ALA A 226 3.21 -6.20 0.12
CA ALA A 226 2.03 -6.95 0.53
C ALA A 226 0.78 -6.09 0.73
N ALA A 227 -0.36 -6.60 0.31
CA ALA A 227 -1.68 -6.05 0.58
C ALA A 227 -2.18 -6.56 1.94
N LEU A 228 -2.18 -5.69 2.94
CA LEU A 228 -2.51 -6.03 4.33
C LEU A 228 -3.75 -5.27 4.80
N VAL A 229 -4.53 -5.92 5.67
CA VAL A 229 -5.66 -5.30 6.34
C VAL A 229 -5.13 -4.40 7.45
N HIS A 230 -5.32 -3.09 7.32
CA HIS A 230 -4.99 -2.09 8.34
C HIS A 230 -5.97 -2.17 9.52
N PRO A 231 -5.63 -1.59 10.69
CA PRO A 231 -6.52 -1.57 11.86
C PRO A 231 -7.89 -0.93 11.61
N ASP A 232 -8.00 -0.02 10.64
CA ASP A 232 -9.25 0.60 10.20
C ASP A 232 -10.12 -0.32 9.30
N GLY A 233 -9.61 -1.51 8.96
CA GLY A 233 -10.26 -2.50 8.12
C GLY A 233 -10.04 -2.30 6.62
N GLU A 234 -9.30 -1.27 6.19
CA GLU A 234 -8.94 -1.11 4.79
C GLU A 234 -7.79 -2.04 4.39
N VAL A 235 -7.76 -2.46 3.12
CA VAL A 235 -6.65 -3.23 2.57
C VAL A 235 -5.72 -2.29 1.84
N GLY A 236 -4.49 -2.14 2.29
CA GLY A 236 -3.47 -1.26 1.70
C GLY A 236 -2.22 -2.04 1.30
N TRP A 237 -1.58 -1.64 0.20
CA TRP A 237 -0.28 -2.17 -0.20
C TRP A 237 0.83 -1.50 0.60
N ILE A 238 1.66 -2.31 1.26
CA ILE A 238 2.79 -1.85 2.07
C ILE A 238 4.06 -2.48 1.51
N GLY A 239 5.02 -1.62 1.16
CA GLY A 239 6.40 -2.01 0.86
C GLY A 239 7.25 -1.92 2.12
N TYR A 240 7.99 -2.98 2.41
CA TYR A 240 8.95 -3.00 3.51
C TYR A 240 10.14 -3.90 3.18
N GLN A 241 11.25 -3.63 3.84
CA GLN A 241 12.45 -4.45 3.76
C GLN A 241 12.63 -5.19 5.08
N ARG A 242 13.28 -6.36 5.06
CA ARG A 242 13.50 -7.14 6.28
C ARG A 242 14.80 -7.92 6.26
N LEU A 243 15.35 -8.13 7.45
CA LEU A 243 16.38 -9.12 7.74
C LEU A 243 15.77 -10.24 8.58
N ILE A 244 16.15 -11.47 8.26
CA ILE A 244 15.71 -12.68 8.94
C ILE A 244 16.96 -13.39 9.46
N PHE A 245 17.04 -13.58 10.76
CA PHE A 245 18.18 -14.20 11.44
C PHE A 245 17.77 -15.55 12.02
N PRO A 246 18.62 -16.59 11.93
CA PRO A 246 18.37 -17.84 12.63
C PRO A 246 18.65 -17.66 14.14
N GLU A 247 17.77 -18.19 14.98
CA GLU A 247 17.96 -18.24 16.44
C GLU A 247 18.38 -19.64 16.87
N GLY A 248 19.67 -19.92 16.69
CA GLY A 248 20.26 -21.22 17.01
C GLY A 248 19.93 -22.34 16.01
N PRO A 249 20.40 -23.57 16.29
CA PRO A 249 20.15 -24.72 15.42
C PRO A 249 18.71 -25.23 15.56
N VAL A 250 18.19 -25.84 14.49
CA VAL A 250 16.92 -26.58 14.54
C VAL A 250 17.06 -27.76 15.51
N SER A 251 16.17 -27.86 16.49
CA SER A 251 16.13 -28.91 17.50
C SER A 251 14.79 -29.62 17.48
N HIS A 252 14.80 -30.96 17.39
CA HIS A 252 13.59 -31.78 17.30
C HIS A 252 12.59 -31.34 16.21
N GLY A 253 13.11 -30.84 15.08
CA GLY A 253 12.29 -30.32 13.97
C GLY A 253 11.64 -28.96 14.24
N VAL A 254 12.06 -28.26 15.29
CA VAL A 254 11.63 -26.90 15.60
C VAL A 254 12.83 -25.97 15.48
N GLY A 255 12.71 -24.95 14.63
CA GLY A 255 13.65 -23.85 14.53
C GLY A 255 13.01 -22.54 14.96
N ARG A 256 13.82 -21.52 15.19
CA ARG A 256 13.37 -20.16 15.48
C ARG A 256 14.09 -19.16 14.58
N VAL A 257 13.37 -18.11 14.19
CA VAL A 257 13.97 -16.98 13.48
C VAL A 257 13.54 -15.67 14.12
N LYS A 258 14.45 -14.70 14.06
CA LYS A 258 14.20 -13.31 14.43
C LYS A 258 14.09 -12.48 13.16
N VAL A 259 12.99 -11.74 13.00
CA VAL A 259 12.71 -10.90 11.83
C VAL A 259 12.72 -9.43 12.23
N VAL A 260 13.62 -8.65 11.65
CA VAL A 260 13.63 -7.18 11.80
C VAL A 260 13.20 -6.58 10.48
N SER A 261 12.27 -5.62 10.51
CA SER A 261 11.72 -5.00 9.30
C SER A 261 11.59 -3.49 9.44
N ASP A 262 11.63 -2.78 8.30
CA ASP A 262 11.32 -1.35 8.25
C ASP A 262 10.59 -0.95 6.98
N LEU A 263 9.80 0.12 7.08
CA LEU A 263 9.15 0.74 5.92
C LEU A 263 10.22 1.41 5.06
N ALA A 264 10.35 0.97 3.83
CA ALA A 264 11.33 1.49 2.89
C ALA A 264 10.90 1.21 1.45
N PRO A 265 11.38 2.00 0.47
CA PRO A 265 11.17 1.71 -0.94
C PRO A 265 11.63 0.29 -1.27
N VAL A 266 10.78 -0.45 -1.99
CA VAL A 266 11.08 -1.82 -2.42
C VAL A 266 11.31 -1.85 -3.92
N ASP A 267 12.28 -2.64 -4.35
CA ASP A 267 12.52 -2.91 -5.77
C ASP A 267 11.63 -4.06 -6.29
N ILE A 268 10.31 -3.91 -6.09
CA ILE A 268 9.27 -4.80 -6.61
C ILE A 268 8.29 -3.93 -7.38
N LYS A 269 8.17 -4.17 -8.70
CA LYS A 269 7.34 -3.36 -9.60
C LYS A 269 6.13 -4.16 -10.07
N LEU A 270 4.93 -3.69 -9.72
CA LEU A 270 3.67 -4.33 -10.11
C LEU A 270 2.95 -3.59 -11.26
N LEU A 271 3.09 -2.26 -11.32
CA LEU A 271 2.41 -1.34 -12.27
C LEU A 271 3.26 -0.11 -12.56
#